data_AF-A0A2D8EL90-F1
#
_entry.id   AF-A0A2D8EL90-F1
#
_cell.length_a   1.000
_cell.length_b   1.000
_cell.length_c   1.000
_cell.angle_alpha   90.00
_cell.angle_beta   90.00
_cell.angle_gamma   90.00
#
_symmetry.space_group_name_H-M   'P 1'
#
loop_
_entity.id
_entity.type
_entity.pdbx_description
1 polymer ?
#
loop_
_entity_poly.entity_id
_entity_poly.type
_entity_poly.pdbx_seq_one_letter_code
_entity_poly.pdbx_strand_id
1 'polypeptide(L)' 'MVKMFLMICVVWVEGSRYMGGKTNCMWHISKVEYRTLEECRADINNSKRLVLGRLRDEFGDKPDDYNVQASCLKAA' A
#
# COMPACT_ATOMS: atom_id res chain seq x y z
N MET A 1 -23.63 -2.78 7.70
CA MET A 1 -22.26 -2.79 7.17
C MET A 1 -22.16 -1.72 6.11
N VAL A 2 -21.10 -0.90 6.13
CA VAL A 2 -20.91 0.17 5.14
C VAL A 2 -19.86 -0.33 4.15
N LYS A 3 -20.16 -0.27 2.85
CA LYS A 3 -19.15 -0.60 1.84
C LYS A 3 -18.04 0.44 1.89
N MET A 4 -16.88 0.01 2.37
CA MET A 4 -15.64 0.77 2.39
C MET A 4 -14.59 -0.06 1.67
N PHE A 5 -13.57 0.58 1.12
CA PHE A 5 -12.49 -0.08 0.42
C PHE A 5 -11.18 0.40 1.00
N LEU A 6 -10.22 -0.52 1.13
CA LEU A 6 -8.85 -0.15 1.45
C LEU A 6 -8.08 -0.02 0.15
N MET A 7 -7.58 1.17 -0.12
CA MET A 7 -6.72 1.46 -1.26
C MET A 7 -5.28 1.55 -0.79
N ILE A 8 -4.37 0.85 -1.47
CA ILE A 8 -2.94 0.87 -1.21
C ILE A 8 -2.23 1.33 -2.49
N CYS A 9 -1.44 2.39 -2.41
CA CYS A 9 -0.46 2.74 -3.45
C CYS A 9 0.92 2.31 -2.97
N VAL A 10 1.57 1.50 -3.78
CA VAL A 10 3.00 1.21 -3.63
C VAL A 10 3.72 2.08 -4.64
N VAL A 11 4.45 3.06 -4.15
CA VAL A 11 5.37 3.86 -4.95
C VAL A 11 6.72 3.18 -4.89
N TRP A 12 7.30 2.83 -6.03
CA TRP A 12 8.68 2.36 -6.08
C TRP A 12 9.50 3.09 -7.12
N VAL A 13 10.82 3.09 -6.93
CA VAL A 13 11.78 3.60 -7.89
C VAL A 13 12.41 2.45 -8.66
N GLU A 14 12.18 2.40 -9.97
CA GLU A 14 12.91 1.53 -10.89
C GLU A 14 14.22 2.21 -11.29
N GLY A 15 15.33 1.74 -10.71
CA GLY A 15 16.70 2.17 -11.05
C GLY A 15 17.46 2.82 -9.89
N SER A 16 18.76 3.07 -10.08
CA SER A 16 19.58 3.66 -9.02
C SER A 16 19.13 5.10 -8.72
N ARG A 17 18.92 5.42 -7.43
CA ARG A 17 18.52 6.75 -6.90
C ARG A 17 19.38 7.91 -7.43
N TYR A 18 20.64 7.63 -7.80
CA TYR A 18 21.61 8.59 -8.33
C TYR A 18 21.46 8.93 -9.83
N MET A 19 20.61 8.21 -10.58
CA MET A 19 20.37 8.41 -12.02
C MET A 19 18.95 8.91 -12.32
N GLY A 20 18.21 9.38 -11.31
CA GLY A 20 16.84 9.87 -11.51
C GLY A 20 15.87 8.77 -11.95
N GLY A 21 15.93 7.61 -11.30
CA GLY A 21 15.08 6.44 -11.60
C GLY A 21 13.59 6.75 -11.73
N LYS A 22 12.86 5.88 -12.42
CA LYS A 22 11.42 6.10 -12.68
C LYS A 22 10.60 5.73 -11.45
N THR A 23 9.80 6.68 -10.97
CA THR A 23 8.84 6.45 -9.90
C THR A 23 7.52 5.93 -10.48
N ASN A 24 7.16 4.70 -10.16
CA ASN A 24 5.86 4.11 -10.54
C ASN A 24 4.99 3.93 -9.30
N CYS A 25 3.69 4.25 -9.38
CA CYS A 25 2.71 3.83 -8.38
C CYS A 25 1.88 2.67 -8.93
N MET A 26 1.92 1.52 -8.24
CA MET A 26 0.90 0.50 -8.40
C MET A 26 -0.20 0.69 -7.37
N TRP A 27 -1.42 0.83 -7.87
CA TRP A 27 -2.63 0.85 -7.05
C TRP A 27 -3.16 -0.57 -6.87
N HIS A 28 -3.22 -1.02 -5.63
CA HIS A 28 -3.95 -2.20 -5.24
C HIS A 28 -5.19 -1.78 -4.44
N ILE A 29 -6.38 -2.14 -4.93
CA ILE A 29 -7.63 -1.89 -4.22
C ILE A 29 -8.08 -3.23 -3.63
N SER A 30 -7.96 -3.36 -2.31
CA SER A 30 -8.52 -4.49 -1.59
C SER A 30 -10.00 -4.22 -1.32
N LYS A 31 -10.86 -5.02 -1.95
CA LYS A 31 -12.31 -4.98 -1.70
C LYS A 31 -12.62 -5.70 -0.38
N VAL A 32 -12.44 -5.00 0.73
CA VAL A 32 -12.70 -5.52 2.08
C VAL A 32 -13.89 -4.79 2.66
N GLU A 33 -14.94 -5.51 3.04
CA GLU A 33 -16.09 -4.89 3.70
C GLU A 33 -15.80 -4.67 5.18
N TYR A 34 -15.97 -3.43 5.65
CA TYR A 34 -15.77 -3.04 7.04
C TYR A 34 -17.10 -2.61 7.67
N ARG A 35 -17.29 -2.81 8.97
CA ARG A 35 -18.50 -2.36 9.67
C ARG A 35 -18.44 -0.86 9.95
N THR A 36 -17.28 -0.35 10.36
CA THR A 36 -17.05 1.06 10.67
C THR A 36 -15.76 1.60 10.03
N LEU A 37 -15.66 2.93 9.94
CA LEU A 37 -14.44 3.58 9.45
C LEU A 37 -13.24 3.32 10.37
N GLU A 38 -13.45 3.18 11.68
CA GLU A 38 -12.38 2.83 12.61
C GLU A 38 -11.79 1.45 12.31
N GLU A 39 -12.62 0.45 11.99
CA GLU A 39 -12.13 -0.89 11.63
C GLU A 39 -11.20 -0.83 10.40
N CYS A 40 -11.59 -0.07 9.37
CA CYS A 40 -10.73 0.13 8.20
C CYS A 40 -9.42 0.84 8.55
N ARG A 41 -9.49 1.91 9.36
CA ARG A 41 -8.30 2.65 9.80
C ARG A 41 -7.37 1.80 10.65
N ALA A 42 -7.91 0.90 11.46
CA ALA A 42 -7.14 -0.04 12.25
C ALA A 42 -6.39 -1.06 11.37
N ASP A 43 -6.98 -1.49 10.25
CA ASP A 43 -6.33 -2.45 9.36
C ASP A 43 -5.17 -1.84 8.55
N ILE A 44 -5.20 -0.52 8.25
CA ILE A 44 -4.17 0.18 7.45
C ILE A 44 -2.75 -0.22 7.81
N ASN A 45 -2.40 -0.22 9.10
CA ASN A 45 -1.04 -0.51 9.54
C ASN A 45 -0.65 -1.98 9.30
N ASN A 46 -1.60 -2.89 9.49
CA ASN A 46 -1.39 -4.31 9.24
C ASN A 46 -1.24 -4.57 7.73
N SER A 47 -2.11 -4.00 6.89
CA SER A 47 -2.03 -4.17 5.43
C SER A 47 -0.73 -3.56 4.88
N LYS A 48 -0.30 -2.38 5.36
CA LYS A 48 1.01 -1.81 5.01
C LYS A 48 2.16 -2.75 5.37
N ARG A 49 2.13 -3.34 6.57
CA ARG A 49 3.16 -4.29 7.02
C ARG A 49 3.20 -5.53 6.14
N LEU A 50 2.04 -6.08 5.75
CA LEU A 50 1.96 -7.25 4.86
C LEU A 50 2.56 -6.93 3.48
N VAL A 51 2.21 -5.78 2.89
CA VAL A 51 2.74 -5.36 1.59
C VAL A 51 4.25 -5.13 1.66
N LEU A 52 4.75 -4.42 2.67
CA LEU A 52 6.19 -4.23 2.88
C LEU A 52 6.93 -5.55 3.13
N GLY A 53 6.30 -6.51 3.81
CA GLY A 53 6.84 -7.87 3.96
C GLY A 53 6.99 -8.55 2.59
N ARG A 54 5.92 -8.54 1.79
CA ARG A 54 5.93 -9.14 0.46
C ARG A 54 6.96 -8.51 -0.48
N LEU A 55 7.09 -7.18 -0.45
CA LEU A 55 8.10 -6.46 -1.24
C LEU A 55 9.53 -6.87 -0.86
N ARG A 56 9.80 -7.03 0.44
CA ARG A 56 11.10 -7.55 0.92
C ARG A 56 11.34 -8.99 0.49
N ASP A 57 10.33 -9.85 0.54
CA ASP A 57 10.45 -11.23 0.10
C ASP A 57 10.73 -11.36 -1.40
N GLU A 58 10.11 -10.50 -2.23
CA GLU A 58 10.26 -10.55 -3.69
C GLU A 58 11.50 -9.82 -4.22
N PHE A 59 11.87 -8.69 -3.62
CA PHE A 59 12.91 -7.79 -4.15
C PHE A 59 14.11 -7.60 -3.22
N GLY A 60 14.07 -8.15 -2.01
CA GLY A 60 15.14 -8.09 -1.01
C GLY A 60 15.07 -6.87 -0.07
N ASP A 61 16.06 -6.77 0.83
CA ASP A 61 16.15 -5.77 1.89
C ASP A 61 16.61 -4.38 1.40
N LYS A 62 16.04 -3.85 0.31
CA LYS A 62 16.23 -2.44 -0.07
C LYS A 62 14.92 -1.65 0.14
N PRO A 63 14.48 -1.43 1.39
CA PRO A 63 13.19 -0.79 1.66
C PRO A 63 13.17 0.68 1.23
N ASP A 64 14.35 1.29 1.09
CA ASP A 64 14.51 2.72 0.82
C ASP A 64 13.99 3.15 -0.56
N ASP A 65 13.77 2.19 -1.46
CA ASP A 65 13.27 2.44 -2.82
C ASP A 65 11.74 2.34 -2.91
N TYR A 66 11.04 1.95 -1.83
CA TYR A 66 9.59 1.74 -1.81
C TYR A 66 8.89 2.59 -0.73
N ASN A 67 7.85 3.33 -1.10
CA ASN A 67 6.95 4.02 -0.17
C ASN A 67 5.53 3.46 -0.30
N VAL A 68 4.97 2.96 0.80
CA VAL A 68 3.62 2.37 0.82
C VAL A 68 2.65 3.30 1.54
N GLN A 69 1.67 3.78 0.78
CA GLN A 69 0.58 4.61 1.28
C GLN A 69 -0.73 3.81 1.24
N ALA A 70 -1.59 4.02 2.24
CA ALA A 70 -2.88 3.35 2.29
C ALA A 70 -3.95 4.29 2.84
N SER A 71 -5.17 4.17 2.31
CA SER A 71 -6.31 5.00 2.69
C SER A 71 -7.63 4.22 2.62
N CYS A 72 -8.57 4.60 3.50
CA CYS A 72 -9.93 4.09 3.48
C CYS A 72 -10.78 4.97 2.58
N LEU A 73 -11.42 4.38 1.58
CA LEU A 73 -12.38 5.02 0.70
C LEU A 73 -13.78 4.52 1.02
N LYS A 74 -14.76 5.41 1.05
CA LYS A 74 -16.17 5.01 1.10
C LYS A 74 -16.59 4.62 -0.31
N ALA A 75 -17.28 3.50 -0.48
CA ALA A 75 -17.89 3.17 -1.76
C ALA A 75 -18.94 4.24 -2.10
N ALA A 76 -18.85 4.80 -3.31
CA ALA A 76 -19.86 5.70 -3.86
C ALA A 76 -21.17 4.95 -4.15
#